data_AF-A0A2K0U2X8-F1
#
_entry.id   AF-A0A2K0U2X8-F1
#
_cell.length_a   1.000
_cell.length_b   1.000
_cell.length_c   1.000
_cell.angle_alpha   90.00
_cell.angle_beta   90.00
_cell.angle_gamma   90.00
#
_symmetry.space_group_name_H-M   'P 1'
#
loop_
_entity.id
_entity.type
_entity.pdbx_description
1 polymer ?
#
loop_
_entity_poly.entity_id
_entity_poly.type
_entity_poly.pdbx_seq_one_letter_code
_entity_poly.pdbx_strand_id
1 'polypeptide(L)'
;MPESEKSVDELGRVLMDVNQPLFMRYRAMFALRDLASPPDCPTAVPAVHALAKGFADSSALFRHEIAFVFGQLSHPASIPALTEALSNLEEASMVRHEAAEALGSLGDEEGVEDILKRFLQDKEQVVRESVIVALDMAEYERGGETEYALIPEVAGASA
;
A
#
# COMPACT_ATOMS: atom_id res chain seq x y z
N MET A 1 -7.43 18.72 -21.20
CA MET A 1 -8.67 18.28 -20.54
C MET A 1 -8.34 17.92 -19.10
N PRO A 2 -9.16 18.30 -18.11
CA PRO A 2 -8.92 17.89 -16.72
C PRO A 2 -9.02 16.36 -16.61
N GLU A 3 -8.15 15.71 -15.81
CA GLU A 3 -8.16 14.24 -15.66
C GLU A 3 -9.46 13.70 -15.03
N SER A 4 -10.26 14.56 -14.41
CA SER A 4 -11.53 14.22 -13.75
C SER A 4 -12.62 13.68 -14.69
N GLU A 5 -12.41 13.74 -16.01
CA GLU A 5 -13.35 13.21 -17.01
C GLU A 5 -12.90 11.88 -17.64
N LYS A 6 -11.67 11.41 -17.33
CA LYS A 6 -11.15 10.17 -17.92
C LYS A 6 -11.67 8.95 -17.19
N SER A 7 -12.01 7.92 -17.95
CA SER A 7 -12.40 6.62 -17.39
C SER A 7 -11.21 5.88 -16.79
N VAL A 8 -11.48 4.95 -15.88
CA VAL A 8 -10.48 4.03 -15.29
C VAL A 8 -9.65 3.33 -16.38
N ASP A 9 -10.30 2.88 -17.45
CA ASP A 9 -9.63 2.21 -18.57
C ASP A 9 -8.65 3.12 -19.31
N GLU A 10 -9.02 4.38 -19.54
CA GLU A 10 -8.15 5.35 -20.20
C GLU A 10 -6.94 5.70 -19.33
N LEU A 11 -7.16 5.93 -18.04
CA LEU A 11 -6.08 6.19 -17.10
C LEU A 11 -5.15 4.98 -16.97
N GLY A 12 -5.68 3.77 -16.92
CA GLY A 12 -4.89 2.53 -16.92
C GLY A 12 -4.03 2.38 -18.18
N ARG A 13 -4.53 2.79 -19.36
CA ARG A 13 -3.71 2.83 -20.58
C ARG A 13 -2.57 3.85 -20.49
N VAL A 14 -2.85 5.06 -19.98
CA VAL A 14 -1.82 6.09 -19.80
C VAL A 14 -0.77 5.67 -18.78
N LEU A 15 -1.17 5.04 -17.67
CA LEU A 15 -0.27 4.50 -16.65
C LEU A 15 0.75 3.53 -17.26
N MET A 16 0.30 2.66 -18.16
CA MET A 16 1.11 1.58 -18.76
C MET A 16 1.84 1.98 -20.05
N ASP A 17 1.59 3.16 -20.61
CA ASP A 17 2.23 3.59 -21.85
C ASP A 17 3.64 4.14 -21.57
N VAL A 18 4.64 3.30 -21.78
CA VAL A 18 6.07 3.64 -21.61
C VAL A 18 6.57 4.74 -22.55
N ASN A 19 5.79 5.10 -23.59
CA ASN A 19 6.13 6.20 -24.49
C ASN A 19 5.62 7.55 -23.95
N GLN A 20 4.77 7.56 -22.92
CA GLN A 20 4.33 8.80 -22.28
C GLN A 20 5.42 9.38 -21.38
N PRO A 21 5.49 10.73 -21.25
CA PRO A 21 6.32 11.35 -20.22
C PRO A 21 5.97 10.80 -18.84
N LEU A 22 6.99 10.53 -18.02
CA LEU A 22 6.81 9.97 -16.67
C LEU A 22 5.79 10.76 -15.84
N PHE A 23 5.80 12.08 -15.97
CA PHE A 23 4.83 12.97 -15.34
C PHE A 23 3.37 12.63 -15.68
N MET A 24 3.06 12.29 -16.94
CA MET A 24 1.71 11.91 -17.35
C MET A 24 1.28 10.57 -16.77
N ARG A 25 2.24 9.64 -16.65
CA ARG A 25 2.02 8.32 -16.04
C ARG A 25 1.74 8.45 -14.54
N TYR A 26 2.50 9.28 -13.83
CA TYR A 26 2.25 9.61 -12.42
C TYR A 26 0.92 10.35 -12.23
N ARG A 27 0.55 11.26 -13.14
CA ARG A 27 -0.78 11.89 -13.11
C ARG A 27 -1.91 10.87 -13.25
N ALA A 28 -1.74 9.89 -14.13
CA ALA A 28 -2.71 8.79 -14.25
C ALA A 28 -2.75 7.91 -13.00
N MET A 29 -1.59 7.65 -12.38
CA MET A 29 -1.50 6.91 -11.12
C MET A 29 -2.29 7.57 -10.00
N PHE A 30 -2.06 8.86 -9.74
CA PHE A 30 -2.79 9.58 -8.69
C PHE A 30 -4.27 9.75 -9.02
N ALA A 31 -4.64 9.95 -10.29
CA ALA A 31 -6.04 9.99 -10.69
C ALA A 31 -6.74 8.64 -10.45
N LEU A 32 -6.08 7.50 -10.71
CA LEU A 32 -6.62 6.19 -10.38
C LEU A 32 -6.74 5.99 -8.86
N ARG A 33 -5.77 6.45 -8.06
CA ARG A 33 -5.87 6.43 -6.59
C ARG A 33 -7.10 7.20 -6.13
N ASP A 34 -7.31 8.40 -6.68
CA ASP A 34 -8.43 9.26 -6.30
C ASP A 34 -9.78 8.62 -6.72
N LEU A 35 -9.84 7.97 -7.89
CA LEU A 35 -11.00 7.17 -8.32
C LEU A 35 -11.22 5.89 -7.50
N ALA A 36 -10.24 5.51 -6.68
CA ALA A 36 -10.34 4.41 -5.74
C ALA A 36 -10.82 4.80 -4.34
N SER A 37 -11.06 6.10 -4.11
CA SER A 37 -11.54 6.64 -2.86
C SER A 37 -12.87 7.38 -3.07
N PRO A 38 -13.93 7.12 -2.27
CA PRO A 38 -13.97 6.17 -1.16
C PRO A 38 -14.02 4.69 -1.64
N PRO A 39 -13.65 3.72 -0.79
CA PRO A 39 -13.48 2.31 -1.19
C PRO A 39 -14.79 1.61 -1.64
N ASP A 40 -15.95 2.17 -1.29
CA ASP A 40 -17.27 1.65 -1.67
C ASP A 40 -17.77 2.18 -3.02
N CYS A 41 -17.04 3.10 -3.66
CA CYS A 41 -17.48 3.66 -4.94
C CYS A 41 -17.35 2.62 -6.09
N PRO A 42 -18.21 2.70 -7.13
CA PRO A 42 -18.19 1.73 -8.24
C PRO A 42 -16.87 1.68 -9.02
N THR A 43 -16.07 2.74 -8.95
CA THR A 43 -14.77 2.83 -9.62
C THR A 43 -13.64 2.24 -8.80
N ALA A 44 -13.84 1.91 -7.52
CA ALA A 44 -12.73 1.61 -6.63
C ALA A 44 -11.96 0.35 -6.97
N VAL A 45 -12.65 -0.79 -7.00
CA VAL A 45 -12.03 -2.06 -7.38
C VAL A 45 -11.45 -2.01 -8.81
N PRO A 46 -12.16 -1.48 -9.84
CA PRO A 46 -11.57 -1.29 -11.16
C PRO A 46 -10.29 -0.44 -11.15
N ALA A 47 -10.26 0.65 -10.38
CA ALA A 47 -9.10 1.54 -10.31
C ALA A 47 -7.91 0.89 -9.61
N VAL A 48 -8.14 0.13 -8.53
CA VAL A 48 -7.11 -0.69 -7.87
C VAL A 48 -6.53 -1.71 -8.86
N HIS A 49 -7.38 -2.42 -9.60
CA HIS A 49 -6.91 -3.37 -10.62
C HIS A 49 -6.14 -2.69 -11.75
N ALA A 50 -6.51 -1.46 -12.13
CA ALA A 50 -5.77 -0.69 -13.12
C ALA A 50 -4.39 -0.26 -12.60
N LEU A 51 -4.30 0.20 -11.35
CA LEU A 51 -3.04 0.52 -10.67
C LEU A 51 -2.12 -0.70 -10.54
N ALA A 52 -2.66 -1.87 -10.19
CA ALA A 52 -1.89 -3.08 -9.98
C ALA A 52 -1.09 -3.51 -11.22
N LYS A 53 -1.58 -3.18 -12.43
CA LYS A 53 -0.84 -3.42 -13.69
C LYS A 53 0.52 -2.70 -13.71
N GLY A 54 0.67 -1.61 -12.96
CA GLY A 54 1.91 -0.84 -12.85
C GLY A 54 3.07 -1.64 -12.26
N PHE A 55 2.83 -2.73 -11.53
CA PHE A 55 3.88 -3.66 -11.10
C PHE A 55 4.58 -4.39 -12.26
N ALA A 56 4.05 -4.32 -13.48
CA ALA A 56 4.73 -4.85 -14.66
C ALA A 56 5.70 -3.84 -15.32
N ASP A 57 5.84 -2.62 -14.80
CA ASP A 57 6.76 -1.63 -15.37
C ASP A 57 8.22 -2.05 -15.21
N SER A 58 9.08 -1.71 -16.17
CA SER A 58 10.52 -2.00 -16.10
C SER A 58 11.26 -1.25 -14.98
N SER A 59 10.77 -0.08 -14.57
CA SER A 59 11.37 0.78 -13.56
C SER A 59 11.00 0.35 -12.16
N ALA A 60 11.99 -0.07 -11.36
CA ALA A 60 11.78 -0.40 -9.95
C ALA A 60 11.20 0.78 -9.15
N LEU A 61 11.61 2.02 -9.47
CA LEU A 61 11.06 3.22 -8.82
C LEU A 61 9.57 3.41 -9.11
N PHE A 62 9.13 3.10 -10.34
CA PHE A 62 7.72 3.18 -10.68
C PHE A 62 6.91 2.12 -9.94
N ARG A 63 7.42 0.88 -9.89
CA ARG A 63 6.78 -0.22 -9.14
C ARG A 63 6.70 0.06 -7.64
N HIS A 64 7.75 0.64 -7.07
CA HIS A 64 7.76 1.12 -5.69
C HIS A 64 6.63 2.13 -5.46
N GLU A 65 6.49 3.13 -6.35
CA GLU A 65 5.40 4.11 -6.22
C GLU A 65 4.00 3.48 -6.27
N ILE A 66 3.81 2.40 -7.06
CA ILE A 66 2.54 1.65 -7.06
C ILE A 66 2.25 1.04 -5.68
N ALA A 67 3.26 0.41 -5.05
CA ALA A 67 3.12 -0.12 -3.69
C ALA A 67 2.82 0.98 -2.68
N PHE A 68 3.54 2.12 -2.76
CA PHE A 68 3.32 3.28 -1.91
C PHE A 68 1.88 3.82 -2.03
N VAL A 69 1.38 3.98 -3.26
CA VAL A 69 0.00 4.42 -3.51
C VAL A 69 -1.02 3.43 -2.94
N PHE A 70 -0.76 2.13 -2.99
CA PHE A 70 -1.62 1.14 -2.35
C PHE A 70 -1.59 1.22 -0.82
N GLY A 71 -0.42 1.49 -0.22
CA GLY A 71 -0.32 1.75 1.22
C GLY A 71 -1.15 2.96 1.65
N GLN A 72 -1.09 4.06 0.89
CA GLN A 72 -1.90 5.26 1.13
C GLN A 72 -3.41 5.03 0.94
N LEU A 73 -3.77 4.19 -0.01
CA LEU A 73 -5.16 3.92 -0.33
C LEU A 73 -5.81 2.97 0.69
N SER A 74 -5.01 2.05 1.26
CA SER A 74 -5.44 1.05 2.24
C SER A 74 -6.70 0.30 1.80
N HIS A 75 -6.77 -0.06 0.50
CA HIS A 75 -7.93 -0.74 -0.08
C HIS A 75 -7.67 -2.25 -0.19
N PRO A 76 -8.55 -3.13 0.36
CA PRO A 76 -8.30 -4.58 0.44
C PRO A 76 -8.07 -5.29 -0.90
N ALA A 77 -8.72 -4.81 -1.97
CA ALA A 77 -8.47 -5.30 -3.34
C ALA A 77 -7.00 -5.19 -3.82
N SER A 78 -6.12 -4.45 -3.13
CA SER A 78 -4.68 -4.36 -3.43
C SER A 78 -3.85 -5.51 -2.84
N ILE A 79 -4.36 -6.22 -1.83
CA ILE A 79 -3.65 -7.28 -1.10
C ILE A 79 -3.04 -8.34 -2.03
N PRO A 80 -3.75 -8.87 -3.06
CA PRO A 80 -3.15 -9.86 -3.95
C PRO A 80 -1.91 -9.36 -4.68
N ALA A 81 -1.95 -8.11 -5.19
CA ALA A 81 -0.84 -7.52 -5.94
C ALA A 81 0.36 -7.20 -5.04
N LEU A 82 0.11 -6.66 -3.84
CA LEU A 82 1.15 -6.41 -2.84
C LEU A 82 1.83 -7.72 -2.39
N THR A 83 1.02 -8.78 -2.18
CA THR A 83 1.53 -10.10 -1.80
C THR A 83 2.41 -10.70 -2.88
N GLU A 84 2.01 -10.58 -4.15
CA GLU A 84 2.82 -11.02 -5.29
C GLU A 84 4.15 -10.27 -5.35
N ALA A 85 4.14 -8.94 -5.21
CA ALA A 85 5.34 -8.11 -5.21
C ALA A 85 6.30 -8.47 -4.07
N LEU A 86 5.80 -8.63 -2.83
CA LEU A 86 6.60 -9.02 -1.67
C LEU A 86 7.19 -10.44 -1.82
N SER A 87 6.42 -11.37 -2.40
CA SER A 87 6.81 -12.77 -2.59
C SER A 87 7.81 -12.98 -3.72
N ASN A 88 7.96 -12.03 -4.64
CA ASN A 88 8.87 -12.15 -5.76
C ASN A 88 10.34 -11.92 -5.32
N LEU A 89 11.12 -13.00 -5.20
CA LEU A 89 12.52 -12.92 -4.76
C LEU A 89 13.48 -12.26 -5.77
N GLU A 90 13.04 -12.11 -7.02
CA GLU A 90 13.75 -11.41 -8.10
C GLU A 90 13.36 -9.93 -8.18
N GLU A 91 12.35 -9.49 -7.42
CA GLU A 91 11.97 -8.09 -7.32
C GLU A 91 13.01 -7.30 -6.51
N ALA A 92 13.18 -6.03 -6.85
CA ALA A 92 14.05 -5.11 -6.16
C ALA A 92 13.63 -4.98 -4.69
N SER A 93 14.59 -5.05 -3.77
CA SER A 93 14.34 -4.92 -2.32
C SER A 93 13.56 -3.65 -1.98
N MET A 94 13.75 -2.56 -2.74
CA MET A 94 12.99 -1.33 -2.61
C MET A 94 11.48 -1.49 -2.82
N VAL A 95 11.07 -2.25 -3.84
CA VAL A 95 9.64 -2.50 -4.12
C VAL A 95 9.06 -3.45 -3.07
N ARG A 96 9.85 -4.46 -2.67
CA ARG A 96 9.41 -5.46 -1.70
C ARG A 96 9.19 -4.86 -0.31
N HIS A 97 10.05 -3.97 0.16
CA HIS A 97 9.83 -3.32 1.46
C HIS A 97 8.59 -2.43 1.43
N GLU A 98 8.39 -1.67 0.35
CA GLU A 98 7.21 -0.82 0.20
C GLU A 98 5.93 -1.64 0.14
N ALA A 99 5.97 -2.81 -0.50
CA ALA A 99 4.84 -3.74 -0.50
C ALA A 99 4.55 -4.30 0.91
N ALA A 100 5.58 -4.57 1.72
CA ALA A 100 5.41 -4.99 3.10
C ALA A 100 4.79 -3.87 3.97
N GLU A 101 5.25 -2.62 3.83
CA GLU A 101 4.69 -1.48 4.55
C GLU A 101 3.24 -1.22 4.16
N ALA A 102 2.93 -1.28 2.86
CA ALA A 102 1.56 -1.15 2.36
C ALA A 102 0.63 -2.24 2.87
N LEU A 103 1.11 -3.49 2.99
CA LEU A 103 0.36 -4.57 3.66
C LEU A 103 0.17 -4.28 5.16
N GLY A 104 1.13 -3.65 5.83
CA GLY A 104 0.98 -3.22 7.22
C GLY A 104 -0.23 -2.30 7.43
N SER A 105 -0.50 -1.38 6.50
CA SER A 105 -1.69 -0.50 6.52
C SER A 105 -3.02 -1.23 6.31
N LEU A 106 -2.97 -2.52 5.95
CA LEU A 106 -4.10 -3.42 5.76
C LEU A 106 -4.08 -4.55 6.82
N GLY A 107 -3.39 -4.33 7.94
CA GLY A 107 -3.09 -5.37 8.92
C GLY A 107 -4.30 -5.97 9.67
N ASP A 108 -5.45 -5.29 9.60
CA ASP A 108 -6.73 -5.77 10.12
C ASP A 108 -7.47 -6.70 9.15
N GLU A 109 -7.10 -6.69 7.87
CA GLU A 109 -7.68 -7.56 6.85
C GLU A 109 -7.25 -9.03 7.04
N GLU A 110 -8.19 -9.93 6.76
CA GLU A 110 -8.02 -11.36 7.02
C GLU A 110 -6.80 -11.92 6.25
N GLY A 111 -5.87 -12.54 6.99
CA GLY A 111 -4.71 -13.22 6.45
C GLY A 111 -3.50 -12.33 6.13
N VAL A 112 -3.60 -11.00 6.24
CA VAL A 112 -2.47 -10.09 5.98
C VAL A 112 -1.32 -10.31 6.98
N GLU A 113 -1.64 -10.45 8.26
CA GLU A 113 -0.62 -10.77 9.29
C GLU A 113 0.13 -12.08 8.98
N ASP A 114 -0.59 -13.11 8.56
CA ASP A 114 -0.01 -14.40 8.19
C ASP A 114 0.82 -14.33 6.90
N ILE A 115 0.54 -13.37 6.01
CA ILE A 115 1.38 -13.07 4.85
C ILE A 115 2.69 -12.43 5.34
N LEU A 116 2.61 -11.36 6.13
CA LEU A 116 3.78 -10.63 6.64
C LEU A 116 4.73 -11.54 7.44
N LYS A 117 4.20 -12.39 8.34
CA LYS A 117 5.02 -13.32 9.16
C LYS A 117 5.92 -14.23 8.35
N ARG A 118 5.58 -14.56 7.09
CA ARG A 118 6.42 -15.40 6.22
C ARG A 118 7.76 -14.74 5.87
N PHE A 119 7.84 -13.42 5.97
CA PHE A 119 8.98 -12.61 5.55
C PHE A 119 9.81 -12.06 6.72
N LEU A 120 9.55 -12.48 7.96
CA LEU A 120 10.36 -12.11 9.14
C LEU A 120 11.84 -12.52 9.01
N GLN A 121 12.12 -13.52 8.20
CA GLN A 121 13.48 -14.04 7.93
C GLN A 121 13.90 -13.83 6.47
N ASP A 122 13.33 -12.82 5.80
CA ASP A 122 13.69 -12.49 4.42
C ASP A 122 15.21 -12.28 4.25
N LYS A 123 15.76 -12.61 3.07
CA LYS A 123 17.19 -12.41 2.79
C LYS A 123 17.60 -10.93 2.89
N GLU A 124 16.71 -10.03 2.48
CA GLU A 124 16.97 -8.59 2.45
C GLU A 124 16.66 -7.96 3.80
N GLN A 125 17.63 -7.24 4.38
CA GLN A 125 17.46 -6.60 5.68
C GLN A 125 16.31 -5.60 5.70
N VAL A 126 16.22 -4.76 4.67
CA VAL A 126 15.15 -3.74 4.57
C VAL A 126 13.75 -4.37 4.56
N VAL A 127 13.59 -5.53 3.92
CA VAL A 127 12.29 -6.24 3.89
C VAL A 127 11.96 -6.80 5.28
N ARG A 128 12.94 -7.39 5.99
CA ARG A 128 12.71 -7.87 7.36
C ARG A 128 12.30 -6.74 8.31
N GLU A 129 12.99 -5.60 8.22
CA GLU A 129 12.73 -4.43 9.07
C GLU A 129 11.33 -3.86 8.79
N SER A 130 10.96 -3.68 7.52
CA SER A 130 9.62 -3.21 7.15
C SER A 130 8.52 -4.19 7.56
N VAL A 131 8.76 -5.51 7.50
CA VAL A 131 7.80 -6.52 7.98
C VAL A 131 7.58 -6.42 9.49
N ILE A 132 8.63 -6.19 10.27
CA ILE A 132 8.51 -5.99 11.72
C ILE A 132 7.65 -4.76 12.02
N VAL A 133 7.95 -3.62 11.38
CA VAL A 133 7.17 -2.39 11.54
C VAL A 133 5.72 -2.58 11.10
N ALA A 134 5.48 -3.27 9.97
CA ALA A 134 4.14 -3.56 9.47
C ALA A 134 3.31 -4.43 10.44
N LEU A 135 3.93 -5.42 11.09
CA LEU A 135 3.28 -6.25 12.10
C LEU A 135 2.99 -5.47 13.38
N ASP A 136 3.93 -4.64 13.84
CA ASP A 136 3.72 -3.77 15.01
C ASP A 136 2.56 -2.78 14.75
N MET A 137 2.48 -2.22 13.53
CA MET A 137 1.40 -1.33 13.13
C MET A 137 0.05 -2.07 13.07
N ALA A 138 0.02 -3.29 12.52
CA ALA A 138 -1.19 -4.13 12.49
C ALA A 138 -1.66 -4.53 13.90
N GLU A 139 -0.74 -4.77 14.83
CA GLU A 139 -1.06 -5.01 16.23
C GLU A 139 -1.64 -3.77 16.91
N TYR A 140 -1.02 -2.60 16.71
CA TYR A 140 -1.48 -1.33 17.26
C TYR A 140 -2.89 -0.96 16.80
N GLU A 141 -3.18 -1.04 15.50
CA GLU A 141 -4.50 -0.71 14.93
C GLU A 141 -5.61 -1.64 15.47
N ARG A 142 -5.30 -2.92 15.73
CA ARG A 142 -6.25 -3.87 16.33
C ARG A 142 -6.39 -3.71 17.84
N GLY A 143 -5.32 -3.33 18.52
CA GLY A 143 -5.27 -3.18 19.98
C GLY A 143 -6.15 -2.03 20.47
N GLY A 144 -6.42 -1.02 19.63
CA GLY A 144 -7.24 0.13 20.00
C GLY A 144 -6.65 0.97 21.14
N GLU A 145 -5.37 0.76 21.48
CA GLU A 145 -4.68 1.54 22.52
C GLU A 145 -4.41 2.94 21.98
N THR A 146 -5.31 3.88 22.29
CA THR A 146 -5.20 5.29 21.91
C THR A 146 -4.08 6.06 22.62
N GLU A 147 -3.38 5.44 23.57
CA GLU A 147 -2.36 6.10 24.39
C GLU A 147 -1.06 5.28 24.46
N TYR A 148 0.00 5.82 23.84
CA TYR A 148 1.37 5.31 23.97
C TYR A 148 1.98 5.57 25.37
N ALA A 149 1.32 6.37 26.21
CA ALA A 149 1.80 6.73 27.54
C ALA A 149 0.65 6.71 28.55
N LEU A 150 0.79 5.85 29.57
CA LEU A 150 -0.08 5.85 30.75
C LEU A 150 0.10 7.18 31.49
N ILE A 151 -0.90 8.06 31.46
CA ILE A 151 -0.93 9.23 32.35
C ILE A 151 -1.15 8.68 33.77
N PRO A 152 -0.19 8.87 34.71
CA PRO A 152 -0.41 8.40 36.08
C PRO A 152 -1.63 9.12 36.65
N GLU A 153 -2.62 8.37 37.14
CA GLU A 153 -3.73 8.95 37.88
C GLU A 153 -3.15 9.76 39.05
N VAL A 154 -3.47 11.05 39.10
CA VAL A 154 -3.07 11.91 40.21
C VAL A 154 -3.78 11.37 41.45
N ALA A 155 -3.01 10.70 42.31
CA ALA A 155 -3.49 10.19 43.58
C ALA A 155 -4.27 11.29 44.32
N GLY A 156 -5.51 10.98 44.67
CA GLY A 156 -6.54 11.94 45.07
C GLY A 156 -6.05 13.04 46.00
N ALA A 157 -6.30 14.29 45.58
CA ALA A 157 -6.37 15.41 46.50
C ALA A 157 -7.69 15.30 47.28
N SER A 158 -7.69 14.48 48.33
CA SER A 158 -8.71 14.55 49.38
C SER A 158 -8.43 15.80 50.23
N ALA A 159 -9.35 16.76 50.18
CA ALA A 159 -9.48 17.83 51.17
C ALA A 159 -10.84 17.71 51.85
#